data_AF-X1USL5-F1
#
_entry.id   AF-X1USL5-F1
#
_cell.length_a   1.000
_cell.length_b   1.000
_cell.length_c   1.000
_cell.angle_alpha   90.00
_cell.angle_beta   90.00
_cell.angle_gamma   90.00
#
_symmetry.space_group_name_H-M   'P 1'
#
loop_
_entity.id
_entity.type
_entity.pdbx_description
1 polymer ?
#
loop_
_entity_poly.entity_id
_entity_poly.type
_entity_poly.pdbx_seq_one_letter_code
_entity_poly.pdbx_strand_id
1 'polypeptide(L)' 'MPIKFNDSKLYSIKDLKKILPITPLTIRKYIREGKIKGRKIGVNWYVTKEDLEVFLKGR' A
#
# COMPACT_ATOMS: atom_id res chain seq x y z
N MET A 1 7.97 0.26 9.28
CA MET A 1 8.95 1.30 8.89
C MET A 1 8.99 1.26 7.39
N PRO A 2 8.65 2.37 6.70
CA PRO A 2 8.63 2.39 5.25
C PRO A 2 10.05 2.20 4.71
N ILE A 3 10.20 1.33 3.71
CA ILE A 3 11.46 1.12 3.02
C ILE A 3 11.60 2.27 2.04
N LYS A 4 12.70 3.02 2.13
CA LYS A 4 13.06 4.04 1.12
C LYS A 4 13.90 3.32 0.06
N PHE A 5 13.41 3.29 -1.17
CA PHE A 5 14.16 2.74 -2.30
C PHE A 5 14.17 3.77 -3.42
N ASN A 6 15.36 4.29 -3.74
CA ASN A 6 15.62 5.14 -4.90
C ASN A 6 14.59 6.28 -5.07
N ASP A 7 14.41 7.09 -4.01
CA ASP A 7 13.44 8.20 -3.88
C ASP A 7 11.95 7.86 -3.77
N SER A 8 11.55 6.62 -4.03
CA SER A 8 10.17 6.16 -3.85
C SER A 8 9.94 5.60 -2.43
N LYS A 9 8.95 6.14 -1.71
CA LYS A 9 8.51 5.58 -0.41
C LYS A 9 7.62 4.36 -0.66
N LEU A 10 8.05 3.20 -0.15
CA LEU A 10 7.26 1.98 -0.17
C LEU A 10 6.62 1.74 1.20
N TYR A 11 5.29 1.65 1.19
CA TYR A 11 4.48 1.36 2.37
C TYR A 11 4.15 -0.13 2.40
N SER A 12 4.56 -0.81 3.45
CA SER A 12 4.12 -2.18 3.71
C SER A 12 2.66 -2.19 4.19
N ILE A 13 2.03 -3.37 4.22
CA ILE A 13 0.69 -3.53 4.84
C ILE A 13 0.67 -2.99 6.28
N LYS A 14 1.75 -3.16 7.05
CA LYS A 14 1.85 -2.66 8.43
C LYS A 14 1.86 -1.14 8.49
N ASP A 15 2.51 -0.47 7.52
CA ASP A 15 2.53 0.99 7.45
C ASP A 15 1.17 1.52 6.95
N LEU A 16 0.56 0.86 5.96
CA LEU A 16 -0.78 1.19 5.46
C LEU A 16 -1.84 1.11 6.56
N LYS A 17 -1.75 0.12 7.47
CA LYS A 17 -2.65 0.02 8.64
C LYS A 17 -2.57 1.25 9.57
N LYS A 18 -1.42 1.94 9.61
CA LYS A 18 -1.25 3.14 10.44
C LYS A 18 -1.81 4.40 9.76
N ILE A 19 -1.88 4.38 8.43
CA ILE A 19 -2.32 5.53 7.63
C ILE A 19 -3.82 5.45 7.35
N LEU A 20 -4.31 4.25 7.03
CA LEU A 20 -5.69 4.00 6.69
C LEU A 20 -6.40 3.39 7.91
N PRO A 21 -7.62 3.84 8.27
CA PRO A 21 -8.39 3.29 9.37
C PRO A 21 -9.07 1.96 8.99
N ILE A 22 -8.33 1.03 8.38
CA ILE A 22 -8.82 -0.28 7.92
C ILE A 22 -7.89 -1.42 8.32
N THR A 23 -8.43 -2.63 8.36
CA THR A 23 -7.68 -3.81 8.79
C THR A 23 -6.65 -4.27 7.73
N PRO A 24 -5.56 -4.96 8.14
CA PRO A 24 -4.62 -5.59 7.21
C PRO A 24 -5.28 -6.60 6.25
N LEU A 25 -6.39 -7.20 6.65
CA LEU A 25 -7.17 -8.10 5.80
C LEU A 25 -7.84 -7.31 4.67
N THR A 26 -8.50 -6.19 5.01
CA THR A 26 -9.12 -5.29 4.05
C THR A 26 -8.10 -4.70 3.09
N ILE A 27 -6.93 -4.26 3.57
CA ILE A 27 -5.85 -3.74 2.73
C ILE A 27 -5.41 -4.80 1.70
N ARG A 28 -5.17 -6.05 2.13
CA ARG A 28 -4.82 -7.14 1.23
C ARG A 28 -5.92 -7.46 0.23
N LYS A 29 -7.19 -7.40 0.65
CA LYS A 29 -8.35 -7.57 -0.23
C LYS A 29 -8.36 -6.48 -1.30
N TYR A 30 -8.19 -5.22 -0.92
CA TYR A 30 -8.16 -4.09 -1.88
C TYR A 30 -7.00 -4.16 -2.87
N ILE A 31 -5.83 -4.62 -2.42
CA ILE A 31 -4.69 -4.84 -3.32
C ILE A 31 -4.99 -5.98 -4.30
N ARG A 32 -5.58 -7.09 -3.84
CA ARG A 32 -5.97 -8.21 -4.71
C ARG A 32 -7.09 -7.87 -5.69
N GLU A 33 -8.04 -7.05 -5.26
CA GLU A 33 -9.14 -6.55 -6.10
C GLU A 33 -8.71 -5.43 -7.06
N GLY A 34 -7.46 -4.96 -6.98
CA GLY A 34 -6.94 -3.88 -7.84
C GLY A 34 -7.39 -2.47 -7.44
N LYS A 35 -8.12 -2.31 -6.33
CA LYS A 35 -8.53 -1.01 -5.77
C LYS A 35 -7.35 -0.18 -5.29
N ILE A 36 -6.36 -0.84 -4.69
CA ILE A 36 -5.08 -0.23 -4.34
C ILE A 36 -4.02 -0.87 -5.22
N LYS A 37 -3.33 -0.07 -6.04
CA LYS A 37 -2.19 -0.56 -6.80
C LYS A 37 -1.04 -0.90 -5.85
N GLY A 38 -0.80 -2.20 -5.68
CA GLY A 38 0.30 -2.73 -4.87
C GLY A 38 1.23 -3.61 -5.70
N ARG A 39 2.50 -3.65 -5.32
CA ARG A 39 3.52 -4.53 -5.89
C ARG A 39 3.90 -5.60 -4.87
N LYS A 40 3.95 -6.84 -5.32
CA LYS A 40 4.41 -7.95 -4.49
C LYS A 40 5.94 -8.04 -4.60
N ILE A 41 6.62 -7.99 -3.46
CA ILE A 41 8.09 -8.14 -3.38
C ILE A 41 8.34 -9.26 -2.37
N GLY A 42 8.81 -10.41 -2.88
CA GLY A 42 8.87 -11.65 -2.11
C GLY A 42 7.49 -12.09 -1.62
N VAL A 43 7.34 -12.28 -0.31
CA VAL A 43 6.07 -12.67 0.33
C VAL A 43 5.19 -11.46 0.72
N ASN A 44 5.73 -10.25 0.68
CA ASN A 44 5.07 -9.05 1.19
C ASN A 44 4.50 -8.18 0.06
N TRP A 45 3.45 -7.43 0.40
CA TRP A 45 2.89 -6.40 -0.47
C TRP A 45 3.37 -5.02 -0.05
N TYR A 46 3.72 -4.22 -1.06
CA TYR A 46 4.15 -2.85 -0.92
C TYR A 46 3.33 -1.94 -1.83
N VAL A 47 3.05 -0.74 -1.35
CA VAL A 47 2.31 0.29 -2.10
C VAL A 47 3.20 1.53 -2.16
N THR A 48 3.32 2.14 -3.34
CA THR A 48 4.08 3.37 -3.50
C THR A 48 3.31 4.55 -2.91
N LYS A 49 4.00 5.67 -2.65
CA LYS A 49 3.32 6.90 -2.24
C LYS A 49 2.33 7.38 -3.29
N GLU A 50 2.71 7.35 -4.57
CA GLU A 50 1.84 7.78 -5.66
C GLU A 50 0.55 6.94 -5.71
N ASP A 51 0.67 5.61 -5.68
CA ASP A 51 -0.48 4.71 -5.74
C ASP A 51 -1.42 4.88 -4.53
N LEU A 52 -0.85 5.14 -3.35
CA LEU A 52 -1.63 5.43 -2.15
C LEU A 52 -2.38 6.76 -2.26
N GLU A 53 -1.74 7.80 -2.80
CA GLU A 53 -2.39 9.10 -3.04
C GLU A 53 -3.51 8.99 -4.08
N VAL A 54 -3.32 8.20 -5.13
CA VAL A 54 -4.37 7.93 -6.13
C VAL A 54 -5.57 7.28 -5.47
N PHE A 55 -5.35 6.25 -4.65
CA PHE A 55 -6.43 5.59 -3.90
C PHE A 55 -7.18 6.56 -2.97
N LEU A 56 -6.45 7.41 -2.24
CA LEU A 56 -7.06 8.41 -1.34
C LEU A 56 -7.84 9.50 -2.07
N LYS A 57 -7.43 9.85 -3.30
CA LYS A 57 -8.13 10.83 -4.14
C LYS A 57 -9.42 10.28 -4.77
N GLY A 58 -9.68 8.97 -4.66
CA GLY A 58 -10.94 8.36 -5.10
C GLY A 58 -11.17 8.41 -6.63
N ARG A 59 -10.11 8.49 -7.43
CA ARG A 59 -10.18 8.41 -8.90
C ARG A 59 -9.88 7.00 -9.40
#